data_AF-A0A949VFP8-F1
#
_entry.id   AF-A0A949VFP8-F1
#
_cell.length_a   1.000
_cell.length_b   1.000
_cell.length_c   1.000
_cell.angle_alpha   90.00
_cell.angle_beta   90.00
_cell.angle_gamma   90.00
#
_symmetry.space_group_name_H-M   'P 1'
#
loop_
_entity.id
_entity.type
_entity.pdbx_description
1 polymer ?
#
loop_
_entity_poly.entity_id
_entity_poly.type
_entity_poly.pdbx_seq_one_letter_code
_entity_poly.pdbx_strand_id
1 'polypeptide(L)'
;MPFEEEMVERSTLYELDDSLKVRLPSPEDLVIMKSIPRRPKDLEDIRGIAQKYPDLDKKRIKKWVTTFGEILDQPDLWKQIEALLTSA
;
A
#
# COMPACT_ATOMS: atom_id res chain seq x y z
N MET A 1 6.20 14.79 -1.15
CA MET A 1 7.33 13.96 -0.71
C MET A 1 7.56 12.92 -1.80
N PRO A 2 8.75 12.30 -1.92
CA PRO A 2 9.06 11.45 -3.06
C PRO A 2 8.09 10.26 -3.27
N PHE A 3 7.50 9.73 -2.19
CA PHE A 3 6.49 8.67 -2.29
C PHE A 3 5.15 9.15 -2.91
N GLU A 4 4.60 10.28 -2.46
CA GLU A 4 3.28 10.71 -2.98
C GLU A 4 3.35 11.10 -4.45
N GLU A 5 4.46 11.71 -4.87
CA GLU A 5 4.71 12.03 -6.27
C GLU A 5 4.76 10.75 -7.11
N GLU A 6 5.55 9.75 -6.71
CA GLU A 6 5.58 8.43 -7.38
C GLU A 6 4.20 7.77 -7.42
N MET A 7 3.43 7.82 -6.32
CA MET A 7 2.10 7.21 -6.25
C MET A 7 1.12 7.87 -7.21
N VAL A 8 1.14 9.20 -7.32
CA VAL A 8 0.29 9.94 -8.26
C VAL A 8 0.70 9.65 -9.69
N GLU A 9 1.99 9.61 -10.01
CA GLU A 9 2.49 9.27 -11.34
C GLU A 9 2.11 7.85 -11.76
N ARG A 10 2.19 6.89 -10.84
CA ARG A 10 1.83 5.48 -11.07
C ARG A 10 0.33 5.20 -11.03
N SER A 11 -0.49 6.19 -10.69
CA SER A 11 -1.94 6.01 -10.63
C SER A 11 -2.50 5.61 -11.99
N THR A 12 -3.45 4.68 -11.98
CA THR A 12 -4.14 4.23 -13.19
C THR A 12 -5.47 4.98 -13.31
N LEU A 13 -5.80 5.45 -14.52
CA LEU A 13 -7.09 6.07 -14.79
C LEU A 13 -8.14 4.96 -14.95
N TYR A 14 -9.16 4.98 -14.10
CA TYR A 14 -10.33 4.13 -14.19
C TYR A 14 -11.52 4.94 -14.67
N GLU A 15 -12.27 4.37 -15.60
CA GLU A 15 -13.54 4.93 -16.09
C GLU A 15 -14.67 4.16 -15.39
N LEU A 16 -15.46 4.87 -14.58
CA LEU A 16 -16.58 4.30 -13.83
C LEU A 16 -17.88 4.38 -14.64
N ASP A 17 -18.04 5.47 -15.39
CA ASP A 17 -19.09 5.73 -16.37
C ASP A 17 -18.59 6.71 -17.45
N ASP A 18 -19.43 7.04 -18.44
CA ASP A 18 -19.08 7.92 -19.56
C ASP A 18 -18.63 9.33 -19.14
N SER A 19 -18.99 9.77 -17.93
CA SER A 19 -18.73 11.10 -17.40
C SER A 19 -17.69 11.13 -16.27
N LEU A 20 -17.41 9.99 -15.64
CA LEU A 20 -16.60 9.90 -14.43
C LEU A 20 -15.33 9.07 -14.66
N LYS A 21 -14.21 9.78 -14.69
CA LYS A 21 -12.87 9.19 -14.73
C LYS A 21 -12.11 9.55 -13.46
N VAL A 22 -11.58 8.53 -12.78
CA VAL A 22 -10.88 8.69 -11.49
C VAL A 22 -9.54 7.99 -11.57
N ARG A 23 -8.49 8.68 -11.10
CA ARG A 23 -7.18 8.06 -10.91
C ARG A 23 -7.16 7.31 -9.59
N LEU A 24 -6.91 6.00 -9.65
CA LEU A 24 -6.75 5.17 -8.46
C LEU A 24 -5.28 4.77 -8.28
N PRO A 25 -4.77 4.79 -7.03
CA PRO A 25 -3.45 4.29 -6.72
C PRO A 25 -3.36 2.77 -6.96
N SER A 26 -2.14 2.27 -7.08
CA SER A 26 -1.91 0.82 -7.17
C SER A 26 -2.28 0.11 -5.85
N PRO A 27 -2.60 -1.19 -5.87
CA PRO A 27 -2.78 -1.99 -4.67
C PRO A 27 -1.58 -1.92 -3.71
N GLU A 28 -0.36 -1.87 -4.24
CA GLU A 28 0.87 -1.72 -3.45
C GLU A 28 0.93 -0.39 -2.73
N ASP A 29 0.62 0.70 -3.43
CA ASP A 29 0.63 2.05 -2.84
C ASP A 29 -0.45 2.19 -1.76
N LEU A 30 -1.60 1.52 -1.92
CA LEU A 30 -2.63 1.44 -0.88
C LEU A 30 -2.14 0.70 0.36
N VAL A 31 -1.41 -0.40 0.21
CA VAL A 31 -0.78 -1.10 1.34
C VAL A 31 0.22 -0.19 2.05
N ILE A 32 1.07 0.50 1.30
CA ILE A 32 2.06 1.43 1.87
C ILE A 32 1.37 2.54 2.66
N MET A 33 0.36 3.21 2.08
CA MET A 33 -0.39 4.26 2.76
C MET A 33 -1.07 3.76 4.04
N LYS A 34 -1.64 2.55 4.01
CA LYS A 34 -2.34 1.96 5.16
C LYS A 34 -1.38 1.45 6.25
N SER A 35 -0.11 1.21 5.90
CA SER A 35 0.90 0.73 6.83
C SER A 35 1.32 1.77 7.87
N ILE A 36 1.06 3.05 7.66
CA ILE A 36 1.47 4.13 8.58
C ILE A 36 0.43 4.34 9.70
N PRO A 37 -0.88 4.55 9.42
CA PRO A 37 -1.87 4.79 10.48
C PRO A 37 -2.19 3.56 11.33
N ARG A 38 -2.10 2.36 10.73
CA ARG A 38 -2.27 1.03 11.37
C ARG A 38 -3.48 0.91 12.30
N ARG A 39 -4.61 1.54 11.97
CA ARG A 39 -5.87 1.28 12.71
C ARG A 39 -6.31 -0.16 12.43
N PRO A 40 -7.13 -0.78 13.30
CA PRO A 40 -7.62 -2.14 13.06
C PRO A 40 -8.19 -2.36 11.66
N LYS A 41 -8.92 -1.35 11.14
CA LYS A 41 -9.46 -1.34 9.77
C LYS A 41 -8.38 -1.32 8.68
N ASP A 42 -7.28 -0.58 8.88
CA ASP A 42 -6.18 -0.54 7.90
C ASP A 42 -5.50 -1.91 7.79
N LEU A 43 -5.36 -2.65 8.89
CA LEU A 43 -4.80 -4.01 8.89
C LEU A 43 -5.73 -5.02 8.19
N GLU A 44 -7.04 -4.89 8.36
CA GLU A 44 -8.03 -5.68 7.62
C GLU A 44 -7.98 -5.39 6.12
N ASP A 45 -7.91 -4.11 5.75
CA ASP A 45 -7.83 -3.70 4.35
C ASP A 45 -6.56 -4.23 3.69
N ILE A 46 -5.41 -4.19 4.37
CA ILE A 46 -4.15 -4.77 3.86
C ILE A 46 -4.31 -6.27 3.61
N ARG A 47 -4.94 -7.01 4.53
CA ARG A 47 -5.23 -8.45 4.32
C ARG A 47 -6.15 -8.67 3.13
N GLY A 48 -7.22 -7.88 3.01
CA GLY A 48 -8.16 -7.99 1.88
C GLY A 48 -7.49 -7.68 0.54
N ILE A 49 -6.59 -6.70 0.50
CA ILE A 49 -5.78 -6.40 -0.69
C ILE A 49 -4.85 -7.58 -1.00
N ALA A 50 -4.12 -8.10 -0.02
CA ALA A 50 -3.22 -9.24 -0.21
C ALA A 50 -3.93 -10.49 -0.74
N GLN A 51 -5.14 -10.77 -0.26
CA GLN A 51 -5.97 -11.89 -0.74
C GLN A 51 -6.46 -11.68 -2.18
N LYS A 52 -6.83 -10.44 -2.54
CA LYS A 52 -7.36 -10.11 -3.87
C LYS A 52 -6.28 -9.97 -4.94
N TYR A 53 -5.07 -9.58 -4.54
CA TYR A 53 -3.94 -9.31 -5.43
C TYR A 53 -2.75 -10.20 -5.02
N PRO A 54 -2.67 -11.46 -5.48
CA PRO A 54 -1.60 -12.39 -5.08
C PRO A 54 -0.21 -11.96 -5.59
N ASP A 55 -0.17 -11.22 -6.71
CA ASP A 55 1.05 -10.80 -7.40
C ASP A 55 1.57 -9.41 -6.98
N LEU A 56 1.22 -8.95 -5.77
CA LEU A 56 1.70 -7.66 -5.24
C LEU A 56 3.23 -7.55 -5.32
N ASP A 57 3.72 -6.39 -5.75
CA ASP A 57 5.16 -6.09 -5.70
C ASP A 57 5.63 -5.85 -4.25
N LYS A 58 5.92 -6.95 -3.57
CA LYS A 58 6.44 -6.96 -2.19
C LYS A 58 7.77 -6.23 -2.05
N LYS A 59 8.57 -6.09 -3.12
CA LYS A 59 9.85 -5.35 -3.07
C LYS A 59 9.60 -3.86 -2.93
N ARG A 60 8.63 -3.32 -3.69
CA ARG A 60 8.21 -1.91 -3.55
C ARG A 60 7.62 -1.63 -2.17
N ILE A 61 6.71 -2.49 -1.72
CA ILE A 61 6.09 -2.33 -0.38
C ILE A 61 7.18 -2.35 0.68
N LYS A 62 8.09 -3.33 0.66
CA LYS A 62 9.21 -3.42 1.59
C LYS A 62 10.06 -2.15 1.61
N LYS A 63 10.48 -1.67 0.43
CA LYS A 63 11.28 -0.45 0.30
C LYS A 63 10.63 0.71 1.07
N TRP A 64 9.39 1.04 0.73
CA TRP A 64 8.72 2.21 1.30
C TRP A 64 8.33 2.02 2.77
N VAL A 65 7.81 0.86 3.15
CA VAL A 65 7.43 0.58 4.53
C VAL A 65 8.65 0.59 5.46
N THR A 66 9.80 0.07 5.03
CA THR A 66 11.05 0.18 5.79
C THR A 66 11.51 1.63 5.91
N THR A 67 11.54 2.40 4.82
CA THR A 67 11.92 3.82 4.85
C THR A 67 11.01 4.63 5.79
N PHE A 68 9.69 4.42 5.74
CA PHE A 68 8.77 5.08 6.67
C PHE A 68 8.96 4.60 8.10
N GLY A 69 9.21 3.32 8.31
CA GLY A 69 9.55 2.76 9.63
C GLY A 69 10.77 3.43 10.24
N GLU A 70 11.84 3.65 9.47
CA GLU A 70 13.04 4.36 9.93
C GLU A 70 12.74 5.82 10.30
N ILE A 71 11.99 6.54 9.44
CA ILE A 71 11.63 7.94 9.68
C ILE A 71 10.74 8.10 10.93
N LEU A 72 9.90 7.11 11.22
CA LEU A 72 8.94 7.12 12.33
C LEU A 72 9.46 6.43 13.60
N ASP A 73 10.73 6.02 13.65
CA ASP A 73 11.35 5.26 14.75
C ASP A 73 10.61 3.95 15.08
N GLN A 74 10.18 3.25 14.03
CA GLN A 74 9.47 1.97 14.06
C GLN A 74 10.16 0.95 13.13
N PRO A 75 11.37 0.48 13.45
CA PRO A 75 12.16 -0.40 12.57
C PRO A 75 11.49 -1.76 12.29
N ASP A 76 10.62 -2.23 13.19
CA ASP A 76 9.88 -3.48 13.04
C ASP A 76 8.62 -3.35 12.15
N LEU A 77 8.35 -2.16 11.60
CA LEU A 77 7.13 -1.90 10.83
C LEU A 77 6.99 -2.87 9.65
N TRP A 78 8.06 -3.08 8.88
CA TRP A 78 8.02 -4.01 7.75
C TRP A 78 7.65 -5.42 8.18
N LYS A 79 8.23 -5.94 9.26
CA LYS A 79 7.99 -7.30 9.75
C LYS A 79 6.51 -7.52 10.10
N GLN A 80 5.85 -6.51 10.66
CA GLN A 80 4.43 -6.57 10.98
C GLN A 80 3.55 -6.59 9.72
N ILE A 81 3.90 -5.78 8.73
CA ILE A 81 3.15 -5.71 7.46
C ILE A 81 3.39 -6.97 6.62
N GLU A 82 4.62 -7.47 6.55
CA GLU A 82 4.98 -8.69 5.83
C GLU A 82 4.14 -9.89 6.26
N ALA A 83 3.89 -10.05 7.57
CA ALA A 83 3.02 -11.11 8.09
C ALA A 83 1.59 -11.05 7.50
N LEU A 84 1.05 -9.85 7.24
CA LEU A 84 -0.27 -9.65 6.63
C LEU A 84 -0.29 -9.97 5.14
N LEU A 85 0.85 -9.86 4.44
CA LEU A 85 1.00 -10.13 3.01
C LEU A 85 1.29 -11.60 2.67
N THR A 86 1.52 -12.42 3.69
CA THR A 86 1.83 -13.86 3.55
C THR A 86 0.68 -14.74 4.01
N SER A 87 -0.37 -14.15 4.57
CA SER A 87 -1.55 -14.84 5.07
C SER A 87 -2.56 -15.07 3.92
N ALA A 88 -2.33 -16.11 3.12
CA ALA A 88 -3.31 -16.71 2.22
C ALA A 88 -3.59 -18.15 2.66
#